data_AF-A0A0R2NSL9-F1
#
_entry.id   AF-A0A0R2NSL9-F1
#
_cell.length_a   1.000
_cell.length_b   1.000
_cell.length_c   1.000
_cell.angle_alpha   90.00
_cell.angle_beta   90.00
_cell.angle_gamma   90.00
#
_symmetry.space_group_name_H-M   'P 1'
#
loop_
_entity.id
_entity.type
_entity.pdbx_description
1 polymer ?
#
loop_
_entity_poly.entity_id
_entity_poly.type
_entity_poly.pdbx_seq_one_letter_code
_entity_poly.pdbx_strand_id
1 'polypeptide(L)'
;MGAAKNASAAVPDISEWQGKLTSTQVKSLKKQASFVINRVQYGSGYIDKYHTSNESLYVKYGVPFGSYDYSTFTSTATAKQEAINFYNRSNKNTRFYVLDFETTNMSSSAANAAVKAWYTEMRKLTKKHLIFYSYQSFATQYANSERGKFDAQWIANYSNRPTVPFSLWQYSSTYYLSSLNLYVDNSLYDKATVTNYHPLSWWTSTSSSTTKKTTTTTAAKPAATTTSTNKTTTSTPAKVNYAFSKYSAGQDAYLKAGATNYYGGEAIPSSVRGKMYGISQVKSVTTAASKQVVYLVGLNKWVLAQDVDGYWQVGKQGTFKLRFKANIFNDVKLKNKSGRTVAKNASVTGKVVKSGKYYRIKIANNGGYITAKVSESAFTPVNYAYSSYTKGQHAYLLKSATHYTDGSAIPNSVKQKHYTIGAINHNVGSRSKEQLYLPALHKTVWSQDVNGYYVGQHGGFTLKWQTANVFTGADLKTKTGKTLKKGEFFSGKVVKYGNVYRIKLNSGGYISASVQAVVNAYHETMPGSKQVKTKNALYEYKSTSFKKSTRSKHHAKGATLKVKKVGKRKDGTRYFQLSNGHYITARKSSIAK
;
A
#
# COMPACT_ATOMS: atom_id res chain seq x y z
N MET A 1 -36.38 18.97 16.32
CA MET A 1 -35.72 18.28 15.19
C MET A 1 -34.27 17.98 15.56
N GLY A 2 -33.97 16.77 16.02
CA GLY A 2 -32.61 16.37 16.43
C GLY A 2 -31.81 15.87 15.24
N ALA A 3 -30.73 16.57 14.88
CA ALA A 3 -29.86 16.22 13.77
C ALA A 3 -29.25 14.82 13.94
N ALA A 4 -29.39 13.99 12.91
CA ALA A 4 -28.78 12.67 12.83
C ALA A 4 -27.26 12.76 13.06
N LYS A 5 -26.76 11.97 14.02
CA LYS A 5 -25.33 11.89 14.33
C LYS A 5 -24.62 11.17 13.17
N ASN A 6 -23.92 11.94 12.33
CA ASN A 6 -23.21 11.44 11.15
C ASN A 6 -22.17 10.36 11.51
N ALA A 7 -22.01 9.40 10.59
CA ALA A 7 -20.85 8.51 10.48
C ALA A 7 -19.54 9.27 10.71
N SER A 8 -18.61 8.76 11.54
CA SER A 8 -17.33 9.46 11.82
C SER A 8 -16.59 9.75 10.51
N ALA A 9 -16.60 11.02 10.10
CA ALA A 9 -16.00 11.49 8.86
C ALA A 9 -14.46 11.50 8.97
N ALA A 10 -13.77 11.27 7.86
CA ALA A 10 -12.32 11.18 7.74
C ALA A 10 -11.59 12.44 8.28
N VAL A 11 -10.32 12.30 8.62
CA VAL A 11 -9.42 13.43 8.93
C VAL A 11 -8.19 13.28 8.04
N PRO A 12 -8.29 13.65 6.75
CA PRO A 12 -7.17 13.55 5.85
C PRO A 12 -6.20 14.72 6.03
N ASP A 13 -4.92 14.44 5.85
CA ASP A 13 -3.89 15.44 5.62
C ASP A 13 -3.54 15.52 4.13
N ILE A 14 -3.39 16.75 3.63
CA ILE A 14 -3.34 17.09 2.20
C ILE A 14 -2.16 18.01 1.92
N SER A 15 -1.46 17.74 0.83
CA SER A 15 -0.37 18.57 0.32
C SER A 15 -0.47 18.72 -1.21
N GLU A 16 0.54 19.34 -1.82
CA GLU A 16 0.61 19.43 -3.27
C GLU A 16 0.58 18.07 -4.00
N TRP A 17 0.90 16.97 -3.31
CA TRP A 17 0.87 15.61 -3.86
C TRP A 17 -0.53 15.11 -4.19
N GLN A 18 -1.58 15.65 -3.57
CA GLN A 18 -2.97 15.41 -3.95
C GLN A 18 -3.46 16.37 -5.05
N GLY A 19 -2.60 17.28 -5.51
CA GLY A 19 -2.86 18.19 -6.60
C GLY A 19 -3.70 19.42 -6.21
N LYS A 20 -3.99 20.23 -7.23
CA LYS A 20 -4.88 21.38 -7.11
C LYS A 20 -6.32 20.89 -7.04
N LEU A 21 -6.97 21.06 -5.89
CA LEU A 21 -8.33 20.59 -5.70
C LEU A 21 -9.33 21.44 -6.48
N THR A 22 -10.37 20.77 -6.99
CA THR A 22 -11.50 21.42 -7.66
C THR A 22 -12.61 21.76 -6.68
N SER A 23 -13.47 22.70 -7.07
CA SER A 23 -14.68 23.02 -6.29
C SER A 23 -15.55 21.80 -6.00
N THR A 24 -15.71 20.90 -6.98
CA THR A 24 -16.52 19.68 -6.81
C THR A 24 -15.89 18.73 -5.80
N GLN A 25 -14.58 18.55 -5.83
CA GLN A 25 -13.85 17.72 -4.87
C GLN A 25 -14.01 18.27 -3.45
N VAL A 26 -13.82 19.59 -3.25
CA VAL A 26 -13.93 20.20 -1.91
C VAL A 26 -15.37 20.22 -1.38
N LYS A 27 -16.37 20.49 -2.24
CA LYS A 27 -17.79 20.33 -1.85
C LYS A 27 -18.11 18.92 -1.39
N SER A 28 -17.57 17.91 -2.07
CA SER A 28 -17.74 16.50 -1.71
C SER A 28 -17.00 16.15 -0.42
N LEU A 29 -15.82 16.74 -0.22
CA LEU A 29 -14.98 16.55 0.96
C LEU A 29 -15.71 16.96 2.24
N LYS A 30 -16.50 18.04 2.21
CA LYS A 30 -17.32 18.50 3.35
C LYS A 30 -18.22 17.42 3.95
N LYS A 31 -18.71 16.49 3.13
CA LYS A 31 -19.59 15.40 3.57
C LYS A 31 -18.82 14.17 4.06
N GLN A 32 -17.53 14.07 3.76
CA GLN A 32 -16.70 12.90 4.00
C GLN A 32 -15.60 13.12 5.03
N ALA A 33 -15.22 14.38 5.32
CA ALA A 33 -14.19 14.74 6.26
C ALA A 33 -14.74 15.56 7.43
N SER A 34 -14.31 15.24 8.64
CA SER A 34 -14.59 16.01 9.86
C SER A 34 -13.85 17.35 9.83
N PHE A 35 -12.59 17.31 9.39
CA PHE A 35 -11.73 18.46 9.09
C PHE A 35 -10.55 17.99 8.24
N VAL A 36 -9.81 18.92 7.64
CA VAL A 36 -8.61 18.64 6.82
C VAL A 36 -7.37 19.23 7.51
N ILE A 37 -6.19 18.66 7.29
CA ILE A 37 -4.91 19.25 7.71
C ILE A 37 -4.07 19.52 6.46
N ASN A 38 -3.85 20.78 6.09
CA ASN A 38 -3.24 21.14 4.80
C ASN A 38 -1.79 21.62 4.96
N ARG A 39 -0.86 21.11 4.14
CA ARG A 39 0.53 21.60 4.14
C ARG A 39 0.58 23.02 3.64
N VAL A 40 1.31 23.89 4.32
CA VAL A 40 1.56 25.26 3.86
C VAL A 40 2.97 25.41 3.32
N GLN A 41 3.95 24.74 3.93
CA GLN A 41 5.34 24.85 3.54
C GLN A 41 6.12 23.55 3.79
N TYR A 42 7.23 23.41 3.08
CA TYR A 42 8.32 22.47 3.38
C TYR A 42 9.49 23.32 3.86
N GLY A 43 9.45 23.60 5.15
CA GLY A 43 10.29 24.55 5.85
C GLY A 43 10.28 25.95 5.26
N SER A 44 11.28 26.74 5.63
CA SER A 44 11.38 28.13 5.14
C SER A 44 11.60 28.23 3.64
N GLY A 45 12.24 27.23 3.02
CA GLY A 45 12.71 27.27 1.63
C GLY A 45 11.66 26.99 0.56
N TYR A 46 10.47 26.47 0.91
CA TYR A 46 9.48 26.09 -0.09
C TYR A 46 8.04 26.27 0.42
N ILE A 47 7.22 26.97 -0.37
CA ILE A 47 5.78 27.13 -0.13
C ILE A 47 5.05 26.05 -0.95
N ASP A 48 4.14 25.33 -0.32
CA ASP A 48 3.36 24.29 -1.01
C ASP A 48 2.58 24.88 -2.19
N LYS A 49 2.72 24.27 -3.37
CA LYS A 49 2.22 24.87 -4.62
C LYS A 49 0.72 25.15 -4.62
N TYR A 50 -0.08 24.38 -3.87
CA TYR A 50 -1.54 24.44 -3.96
C TYR A 50 -2.24 24.88 -2.67
N HIS A 51 -1.52 25.11 -1.56
CA HIS A 51 -2.15 25.44 -0.27
C HIS A 51 -3.12 26.62 -0.38
N THR A 52 -2.70 27.75 -0.96
CA THR A 52 -3.54 28.96 -1.06
C THR A 52 -4.83 28.66 -1.83
N SER A 53 -4.74 27.94 -2.96
CA SER A 53 -5.92 27.61 -3.76
C SER A 53 -6.85 26.60 -3.07
N ASN A 54 -6.30 25.59 -2.40
CA ASN A 54 -7.07 24.56 -1.72
C ASN A 54 -7.75 25.12 -0.46
N GLU A 55 -7.01 25.88 0.35
CA GLU A 55 -7.52 26.55 1.56
C GLU A 55 -8.61 27.58 1.23
N SER A 56 -8.47 28.32 0.12
CA SER A 56 -9.54 29.22 -0.36
C SER A 56 -10.83 28.48 -0.68
N LEU A 57 -10.75 27.25 -1.22
CA LEU A 57 -11.92 26.41 -1.46
C LEU A 57 -12.49 25.84 -0.15
N TYR A 58 -11.64 25.48 0.83
CA TYR A 58 -12.09 25.04 2.15
C TYR A 58 -12.90 26.15 2.84
N VAL A 59 -12.42 27.39 2.78
CA VAL A 59 -13.16 28.57 3.26
C VAL A 59 -14.46 28.73 2.51
N LYS A 60 -14.42 28.76 1.17
CA LYS A 60 -15.61 28.96 0.31
C LYS A 60 -16.72 27.94 0.57
N TYR A 61 -16.37 26.69 0.85
CA TYR A 61 -17.36 25.63 1.07
C TYR A 61 -17.59 25.27 2.54
N GLY A 62 -16.89 25.91 3.47
CA GLY A 62 -17.02 25.67 4.90
C GLY A 62 -16.55 24.28 5.33
N VAL A 63 -15.37 23.85 4.85
CA VAL A 63 -14.64 22.69 5.36
C VAL A 63 -13.66 23.18 6.42
N PRO A 64 -13.79 22.79 7.70
CA PRO A 64 -12.81 23.17 8.72
C PRO A 64 -11.43 22.59 8.39
N PHE A 65 -10.37 23.36 8.59
CA PHE A 65 -9.01 22.89 8.34
C PHE A 65 -7.99 23.45 9.33
N GLY A 66 -6.99 22.64 9.64
CA GLY A 66 -5.72 23.08 10.21
C GLY A 66 -4.63 23.17 9.13
N SER A 67 -3.50 23.77 9.48
CA SER A 67 -2.36 23.92 8.58
C SER A 67 -1.12 23.25 9.18
N TYR A 68 -0.24 22.68 8.37
CA TYR A 68 1.02 22.09 8.85
C TYR A 68 2.27 22.57 8.09
N ASP A 69 3.38 22.57 8.82
CA ASP A 69 4.73 22.94 8.40
C ASP A 69 5.63 21.71 8.46
N TYR A 70 6.00 21.15 7.29
CA TYR A 70 7.01 20.09 7.25
C TYR A 70 8.37 20.72 7.52
N SER A 71 8.91 20.46 8.70
CA SER A 71 10.03 21.24 9.19
C SER A 71 11.38 20.85 8.60
N THR A 72 12.24 21.86 8.43
CA THR A 72 13.60 21.71 7.88
C THR A 72 14.66 22.44 8.69
N PHE A 73 14.27 23.11 9.77
CA PHE A 73 15.20 23.85 10.62
C PHE A 73 16.32 22.96 11.16
N THR A 74 17.51 23.55 11.30
CA THR A 74 18.73 22.88 11.80
C THR A 74 19.32 23.57 13.02
N SER A 75 18.63 24.59 13.54
CA SER A 75 19.02 25.35 14.72
C SER A 75 17.82 26.03 15.37
N THR A 76 17.98 26.54 16.59
CA THR A 76 16.95 27.32 17.28
C THR A 76 16.58 28.61 16.53
N ALA A 77 17.55 29.27 15.88
CA ALA A 77 17.32 30.48 15.09
C ALA A 77 16.50 30.17 13.84
N THR A 78 16.85 29.12 13.10
CA THR A 78 16.10 28.71 11.89
C THR A 78 14.72 28.20 12.24
N ALA A 79 14.54 27.55 13.40
CA ALA A 79 13.23 27.11 13.88
C ALA A 79 12.28 28.27 14.17
N LYS A 80 12.77 29.37 14.77
CA LYS A 80 11.98 30.60 14.98
C LYS A 80 11.58 31.23 13.64
N GLN A 81 12.52 31.34 12.70
CA GLN A 81 12.24 31.92 11.39
C GLN A 81 11.21 31.09 10.61
N GLU A 82 11.30 29.77 10.71
CA GLU A 82 10.38 28.84 10.06
C GLU A 82 8.95 28.96 10.62
N ALA A 83 8.80 29.09 11.94
CA ALA A 83 7.53 29.40 12.61
C ALA A 83 6.91 30.72 12.11
N ILE A 84 7.72 31.79 12.04
CA ILE A 84 7.28 33.11 11.54
C ILE A 84 6.78 33.00 10.09
N ASN A 85 7.57 32.35 9.24
CA ASN A 85 7.23 32.12 7.84
C ASN A 85 5.92 31.32 7.71
N PHE A 86 5.80 30.23 8.46
CA PHE A 86 4.62 29.38 8.46
C PHE A 86 3.35 30.14 8.87
N TYR A 87 3.42 30.92 9.96
CA TYR A 87 2.31 31.73 10.42
C TYR A 87 1.89 32.80 9.40
N ASN A 88 2.86 33.45 8.76
CA ASN A 88 2.61 34.47 7.75
C ASN A 88 1.98 33.90 6.47
N ARG A 89 2.41 32.71 6.04
CA ARG A 89 1.92 32.01 4.85
C ARG A 89 0.56 31.34 5.05
N SER A 90 0.27 30.89 6.26
CA SER A 90 -0.97 30.16 6.57
C SER A 90 -2.23 31.02 6.39
N ASN A 91 -3.29 30.41 5.85
CA ASN A 91 -4.59 31.05 5.76
C ASN A 91 -5.14 31.43 7.15
N LYS A 92 -5.69 32.64 7.30
CA LYS A 92 -6.18 33.14 8.59
C LYS A 92 -7.39 32.36 9.14
N ASN A 93 -8.10 31.61 8.30
CA ASN A 93 -9.17 30.70 8.72
C ASN A 93 -8.70 29.35 9.26
N THR A 94 -7.39 29.06 9.25
CA THR A 94 -6.86 27.83 9.84
C THR A 94 -7.27 27.71 11.31
N ARG A 95 -7.67 26.52 11.77
CA ARG A 95 -8.22 26.30 13.12
C ARG A 95 -7.14 26.00 14.15
N PHE A 96 -6.08 25.34 13.71
CA PHE A 96 -4.90 25.00 14.51
C PHE A 96 -3.69 24.89 13.58
N TYR A 97 -2.50 24.99 14.18
CA TYR A 97 -1.23 24.90 13.47
C TYR A 97 -0.47 23.66 13.93
N VAL A 98 0.19 22.99 12.99
CA VAL A 98 0.92 21.75 13.26
C VAL A 98 2.40 21.94 12.90
N LEU A 99 3.29 21.60 13.85
CA LEU A 99 4.70 21.34 13.54
C LEU A 99 4.83 19.88 13.12
N ASP A 100 5.22 19.63 11.88
CA ASP A 100 5.56 18.30 11.37
C ASP A 100 7.09 18.13 11.41
N PHE A 101 7.58 17.36 12.39
CA PHE A 101 9.02 17.16 12.64
C PHE A 101 9.38 15.68 12.58
N GLU A 102 9.87 15.24 11.42
CA GLU A 102 10.11 13.82 11.10
C GLU A 102 11.55 13.49 10.72
N THR A 103 12.39 14.50 10.54
CA THR A 103 13.80 14.31 10.19
C THR A 103 14.67 15.41 10.77
N THR A 104 15.90 15.06 11.14
CA THR A 104 16.89 16.04 11.60
C THR A 104 18.30 15.47 11.51
N ASN A 105 19.27 16.37 11.33
CA ASN A 105 20.70 16.08 11.54
C ASN A 105 21.21 16.64 12.87
N MET A 106 20.34 17.26 13.68
CA MET A 106 20.69 17.76 15.00
C MET A 106 20.81 16.60 16.01
N SER A 107 21.63 16.78 17.05
CA SER A 107 21.58 15.90 18.22
C SER A 107 20.20 15.99 18.90
N SER A 108 19.80 14.96 19.66
CA SER A 108 18.53 14.96 20.39
C SER A 108 18.34 16.20 21.27
N SER A 109 19.40 16.68 21.94
CA SER A 109 19.35 17.88 22.77
C SER A 109 19.11 19.14 21.94
N ALA A 110 19.82 19.30 20.82
CA ALA A 110 19.65 20.44 19.92
C ALA A 110 18.29 20.42 19.21
N ALA A 111 17.80 19.24 18.82
CA ALA A 111 16.49 19.05 18.23
C ALA A 111 15.37 19.47 19.19
N ASN A 112 15.41 19.04 20.45
CA ASN A 112 14.46 19.50 21.46
C ASN A 112 14.53 21.03 21.64
N ALA A 113 15.74 21.60 21.75
CA ALA A 113 15.89 23.06 21.84
C ALA A 113 15.27 23.80 20.65
N ALA A 114 15.40 23.27 19.42
CA ALA A 114 14.80 23.83 18.22
C ALA A 114 13.27 23.71 18.21
N VAL A 115 12.72 22.54 18.58
CA VAL A 115 11.26 22.34 18.74
C VAL A 115 10.68 23.31 19.77
N LYS A 116 11.36 23.49 20.91
CA LYS A 116 10.99 24.50 21.93
C LYS A 116 10.99 25.92 21.35
N ALA A 117 11.99 26.25 20.54
CA ALA A 117 12.11 27.57 19.93
C ALA A 117 10.96 27.84 18.93
N TRP A 118 10.64 26.87 18.06
CA TRP A 118 9.49 26.94 17.16
C TRP A 118 8.18 27.11 17.95
N TYR A 119 7.96 26.28 18.97
CA TYR A 119 6.77 26.34 19.83
C TYR A 119 6.61 27.71 20.49
N THR A 120 7.69 28.21 21.11
CA THR A 120 7.70 29.49 21.80
C THR A 120 7.40 30.64 20.85
N GLU A 121 7.94 30.60 19.63
CA GLU A 121 7.70 31.64 18.64
C GLU A 121 6.25 31.61 18.13
N MET A 122 5.72 30.44 17.78
CA MET A 122 4.32 30.29 17.39
C MET A 122 3.36 30.76 18.49
N ARG A 123 3.67 30.55 19.77
CA ARG A 123 2.86 31.05 20.88
C ARG A 123 2.80 32.57 20.99
N LYS A 124 3.85 33.29 20.55
CA LYS A 124 3.80 34.75 20.44
C LYS A 124 2.89 35.21 19.31
N LEU A 125 2.90 34.44 18.20
CA LEU A 125 2.19 34.78 16.97
C LEU A 125 0.69 34.44 17.03
N THR A 126 0.31 33.42 17.80
CA THR A 126 -1.07 32.93 17.83
C THR A 126 -1.50 32.33 19.15
N LYS A 127 -2.80 32.51 19.47
CA LYS A 127 -3.50 31.83 20.58
C LYS A 127 -4.24 30.56 20.13
N LYS A 128 -4.21 30.22 18.84
CA LYS A 128 -4.82 28.98 18.32
C LYS A 128 -4.02 27.76 18.78
N HIS A 129 -4.64 26.59 18.67
CA HIS A 129 -4.00 25.36 19.10
C HIS A 129 -2.74 25.06 18.29
N LEU A 130 -1.68 24.63 18.97
CA LEU A 130 -0.46 24.11 18.36
C LEU A 130 -0.40 22.60 18.60
N ILE A 131 -0.19 21.86 17.53
CA ILE A 131 -0.16 20.40 17.51
C ILE A 131 1.25 19.95 17.09
N PHE A 132 1.77 18.93 17.76
CA PHE A 132 3.03 18.31 17.37
C PHE A 132 2.76 17.05 16.55
N TYR A 133 3.35 16.92 15.36
CA TYR A 133 3.30 15.73 14.53
C TYR A 133 4.68 15.09 14.31
N SER A 134 4.70 13.76 14.36
CA SER A 134 5.83 12.90 13.98
C SER A 134 5.39 11.43 13.98
N TYR A 135 6.13 10.54 13.32
CA TYR A 135 6.07 9.11 13.64
C TYR A 135 6.72 8.81 15.00
N GLN A 136 6.21 7.80 15.70
CA GLN A 136 6.49 7.60 17.14
C GLN A 136 7.98 7.51 17.49
N SER A 137 8.76 6.68 16.78
CA SER A 137 10.16 6.43 17.16
C SER A 137 11.02 7.70 17.06
N PHE A 138 10.81 8.52 16.04
CA PHE A 138 11.50 9.79 15.88
C PHE A 138 11.11 10.79 16.96
N ALA A 139 9.80 10.91 17.25
CA ALA A 139 9.30 11.78 18.31
C ALA A 139 9.95 11.47 19.67
N THR A 140 10.06 10.18 20.01
CA THR A 140 10.68 9.73 21.25
C THR A 140 12.20 9.92 21.29
N GLN A 141 12.86 9.98 20.14
CA GLN A 141 14.32 10.14 20.07
C GLN A 141 14.75 11.61 20.04
N TYR A 142 14.04 12.46 19.31
CA TYR A 142 14.52 13.82 18.98
C TYR A 142 13.68 14.95 19.56
N ALA A 143 12.45 14.68 20.04
CA ALA A 143 11.54 15.72 20.52
C ALA A 143 10.87 15.38 21.87
N ASN A 144 11.31 14.33 22.56
CA ASN A 144 10.55 13.76 23.67
C ASN A 144 10.36 14.70 24.88
N SER A 145 11.31 15.62 25.14
CA SER A 145 11.19 16.55 26.27
C SER A 145 10.31 17.76 25.95
N GLU A 146 10.03 18.04 24.68
CA GLU A 146 9.33 19.26 24.25
C GLU A 146 7.98 18.99 23.59
N ARG A 147 7.79 17.85 22.90
CA ARG A 147 6.52 17.50 22.23
C ARG A 147 5.31 17.52 23.15
N GLY A 148 5.52 17.24 24.45
CA GLY A 148 4.46 17.23 25.47
C GLY A 148 3.89 18.61 25.81
N LYS A 149 4.54 19.70 25.40
CA LYS A 149 4.08 21.08 25.66
C LYS A 149 3.06 21.59 24.65
N PHE A 150 2.90 20.90 23.53
CA PHE A 150 1.88 21.21 22.52
C PHE A 150 0.49 20.84 23.06
N ASP A 151 -0.54 21.51 22.55
CA ASP A 151 -1.91 21.34 23.05
C ASP A 151 -2.45 19.93 22.75
N ALA A 152 -1.91 19.30 21.72
CA ALA A 152 -2.22 17.93 21.33
C ALA A 152 -1.04 17.32 20.54
N GLN A 153 -1.00 15.98 20.51
CA GLN A 153 0.00 15.25 19.73
C GLN A 153 -0.66 14.40 18.66
N TRP A 154 -0.19 14.55 17.43
CA TRP A 154 -0.58 13.78 16.27
C TRP A 154 0.53 12.77 15.95
N ILE A 155 0.30 11.49 16.23
CA ILE A 155 1.34 10.47 16.11
C ILE A 155 1.02 9.53 14.96
N ALA A 156 1.98 9.35 14.05
CA ALA A 156 1.88 8.36 12.97
C ALA A 156 2.36 6.98 13.41
N ASN A 157 1.53 5.96 13.15
CA ASN A 157 1.92 4.56 13.19
C ASN A 157 0.92 3.72 12.38
N TYR A 158 1.36 3.20 11.24
CA TYR A 158 0.49 2.44 10.32
C TYR A 158 0.38 0.96 10.65
N SER A 159 1.22 0.47 11.57
CA SER A 159 1.29 -0.96 11.90
C SER A 159 0.53 -1.26 13.19
N ASN A 160 0.64 -0.38 14.19
CA ASN A 160 0.06 -0.59 15.52
C ASN A 160 -0.45 0.73 16.08
N ARG A 161 -1.34 0.66 17.07
CA ARG A 161 -1.73 1.85 17.85
C ARG A 161 -0.50 2.43 18.55
N PRO A 162 -0.27 3.75 18.55
CA PRO A 162 0.84 4.35 19.27
C PRO A 162 0.81 4.01 20.77
N THR A 163 2.00 3.92 21.36
CA THR A 163 2.23 3.60 22.77
C THR A 163 2.64 4.82 23.60
N VAL A 164 2.85 5.98 22.96
CA VAL A 164 3.01 7.28 23.63
C VAL A 164 1.65 7.97 23.77
N PRO A 165 1.50 9.04 24.58
CA PRO A 165 0.27 9.83 24.57
C PRO A 165 0.06 10.57 23.24
N PHE A 166 -1.15 10.52 22.69
CA PHE A 166 -1.58 11.20 21.46
C PHE A 166 -3.06 11.57 21.50
N SER A 167 -3.39 12.62 20.76
CA SER A 167 -4.73 13.19 20.57
C SER A 167 -5.27 12.96 19.17
N LEU A 168 -4.40 12.64 18.21
CA LEU A 168 -4.72 12.31 16.82
C LEU A 168 -3.78 11.18 16.35
N TRP A 169 -4.31 10.15 15.68
CA TRP A 169 -3.52 9.01 15.20
C TRP A 169 -3.59 8.90 13.69
N GLN A 170 -2.48 9.16 13.00
CA GLN A 170 -2.34 8.84 11.58
C GLN A 170 -2.11 7.33 11.44
N TYR A 171 -3.15 6.61 11.03
CA TYR A 171 -3.18 5.15 11.06
C TYR A 171 -3.06 4.53 9.67
N SER A 172 -3.19 5.32 8.61
CA SER A 172 -3.15 4.85 7.24
C SER A 172 -2.60 5.90 6.31
N SER A 173 -1.75 5.46 5.37
CA SER A 173 -1.34 6.22 4.18
C SER A 173 -2.01 5.78 2.89
N THR A 174 -3.02 4.91 3.02
CA THR A 174 -3.71 4.26 1.89
C THR A 174 -5.21 4.27 2.11
N TYR A 175 -5.74 5.29 2.80
CA TYR A 175 -7.17 5.47 2.94
C TYR A 175 -7.74 6.01 1.63
N TYR A 176 -8.66 5.29 1.01
CA TYR A 176 -9.28 5.77 -0.23
C TYR A 176 -10.36 6.81 0.09
N LEU A 177 -10.14 8.04 -0.34
CA LEU A 177 -11.06 9.15 -0.14
C LEU A 177 -11.76 9.47 -1.47
N SER A 178 -12.99 8.98 -1.60
CA SER A 178 -13.75 9.05 -2.85
C SER A 178 -13.99 10.49 -3.35
N SER A 179 -14.11 11.46 -2.44
CA SER A 179 -14.23 12.88 -2.80
C SER A 179 -13.03 13.42 -3.59
N LEU A 180 -11.85 12.81 -3.43
CA LEU A 180 -10.65 13.16 -4.18
C LEU A 180 -10.32 12.15 -5.28
N ASN A 181 -10.95 10.96 -5.26
CA ASN A 181 -10.61 9.81 -6.09
C ASN A 181 -9.14 9.38 -5.93
N LEU A 182 -8.61 9.46 -4.72
CA LEU A 182 -7.21 9.18 -4.41
C LEU A 182 -7.08 8.41 -3.09
N TYR A 183 -5.94 7.74 -2.94
CA TYR A 183 -5.48 7.25 -1.65
C TYR A 183 -4.74 8.38 -0.93
N VAL A 184 -5.10 8.60 0.33
CA VAL A 184 -4.57 9.68 1.17
C VAL A 184 -4.17 9.15 2.54
N ASP A 185 -3.36 9.94 3.24
CA ASP A 185 -3.14 9.80 4.66
C ASP A 185 -4.44 10.12 5.42
N ASN A 186 -4.73 9.36 6.48
CA ASN A 186 -5.95 9.56 7.26
C ASN A 186 -5.72 9.29 8.75
N SER A 187 -6.42 10.09 9.56
CA SER A 187 -6.27 10.10 11.01
C SER A 187 -7.56 9.82 11.79
N LEU A 188 -7.39 9.36 13.03
CA LEU A 188 -8.46 9.10 14.01
C LEU A 188 -8.28 10.00 15.24
N TYR A 189 -9.37 10.61 15.71
CA TYR A 189 -9.38 11.53 16.87
C TYR A 189 -10.39 11.17 17.96
N ASP A 190 -11.22 10.14 17.75
CA ASP A 190 -12.32 9.82 18.64
C ASP A 190 -11.85 9.20 19.97
N LYS A 191 -12.70 9.28 20.99
CA LYS A 191 -12.39 8.85 22.36
C LYS A 191 -11.94 7.39 22.45
N ALA A 192 -12.37 6.52 21.54
CA ALA A 192 -12.00 5.10 21.56
C ALA A 192 -10.65 4.82 20.91
N THR A 193 -10.14 5.74 20.08
CA THR A 193 -8.92 5.51 19.29
C THR A 193 -7.70 6.21 19.89
N VAL A 194 -7.88 7.36 20.56
CA VAL A 194 -6.79 8.19 21.08
C VAL A 194 -6.62 8.07 22.59
N THR A 195 -5.44 8.44 23.13
CA THR A 195 -5.24 8.45 24.59
C THR A 195 -5.77 9.74 25.21
N ASN A 196 -5.62 10.86 24.52
CA ASN A 196 -6.01 12.19 24.99
C ASN A 196 -7.12 12.72 24.10
N TYR A 197 -8.37 12.52 24.51
CA TYR A 197 -9.51 12.85 23.69
C TYR A 197 -9.82 14.36 23.69
N HIS A 198 -10.00 14.92 22.50
CA HIS A 198 -10.57 16.25 22.30
C HIS A 198 -11.82 16.12 21.41
N PRO A 199 -12.95 16.77 21.77
CA PRO A 199 -14.16 16.74 20.96
C PRO A 199 -13.94 17.42 19.60
N LEU A 200 -14.77 17.12 18.61
CA LEU A 200 -14.65 17.72 17.27
C LEU A 200 -14.66 19.26 17.30
N SER A 201 -15.44 19.86 18.21
CA SER A 201 -15.48 21.31 18.41
C SER A 201 -14.12 21.88 18.80
N TRP A 202 -13.28 21.14 19.53
CA TRP A 202 -11.94 21.56 19.89
C TRP A 202 -11.05 21.74 18.63
N TRP A 203 -11.14 20.81 17.68
CA TRP A 203 -10.39 20.86 16.42
C TRP A 203 -10.92 21.87 15.41
N THR A 204 -12.23 22.15 15.45
CA THR A 204 -12.92 22.91 14.40
C THR A 204 -13.38 24.31 14.81
N SER A 205 -13.30 24.62 16.11
CA SER A 205 -13.70 25.92 16.63
C SER A 205 -12.80 27.05 16.12
N THR A 206 -13.42 28.21 15.97
CA THR A 206 -12.79 29.45 15.55
C THR A 206 -12.42 30.25 16.80
N SER A 207 -11.57 29.69 17.68
CA SER A 207 -11.39 30.17 19.06
C SER A 207 -11.34 31.70 19.19
N SER A 208 -12.41 32.25 19.75
CA SER A 208 -12.51 33.50 20.52
C SER A 208 -13.84 33.52 21.28
N SER A 209 -14.02 32.66 22.30
CA SER A 209 -14.90 32.95 23.44
C SER A 209 -14.70 31.94 24.58
N THR A 210 -14.23 32.45 25.71
CA THR A 210 -14.27 31.85 27.05
C THR A 210 -15.70 31.67 27.54
N THR A 211 -16.06 30.49 28.04
CA THR A 211 -17.19 30.34 28.97
C THR A 211 -16.91 29.32 30.06
N LYS A 212 -17.13 29.77 31.29
CA LYS A 212 -16.87 29.14 32.59
C LYS A 212 -17.59 27.80 32.79
N LYS A 213 -16.93 26.93 33.54
CA LYS A 213 -17.46 25.71 34.16
C LYS A 213 -18.41 26.10 35.29
N THR A 214 -19.70 25.78 35.16
CA THR A 214 -20.65 25.83 36.28
C THR A 214 -20.80 24.42 36.84
N THR A 215 -20.30 24.25 38.05
CA THR A 215 -20.55 23.11 38.94
C THR A 215 -21.97 23.24 39.47
N THR A 216 -22.77 22.17 39.43
CA THR A 216 -23.94 22.06 40.30
C THR A 216 -24.01 20.64 40.85
N THR A 217 -23.63 20.57 42.11
CA THR A 217 -23.86 19.51 43.08
C THR A 217 -25.33 19.48 43.48
N THR A 218 -25.94 18.30 43.54
CA THR A 218 -26.96 17.97 44.55
C THR A 218 -27.04 16.47 44.75
N ALA A 219 -27.04 16.07 46.02
CA ALA A 219 -26.99 14.71 46.56
C ALA A 219 -28.40 14.17 46.93
N ALA A 220 -28.44 12.87 47.25
CA ALA A 220 -29.51 11.93 47.64
C ALA A 220 -30.70 12.46 48.51
N LYS A 221 -31.89 11.82 48.59
CA LYS A 221 -32.22 10.48 49.18
C LYS A 221 -33.69 10.03 48.88
N PRO A 222 -34.12 8.79 49.25
CA PRO A 222 -35.20 7.98 48.67
C PRO A 222 -36.45 7.76 49.56
N ALA A 223 -37.51 7.18 48.97
CA ALA A 223 -38.61 6.43 49.61
C ALA A 223 -39.36 5.64 48.50
N ALA A 224 -39.96 4.46 48.66
CA ALA A 224 -40.06 3.47 49.73
C ALA A 224 -40.45 2.12 49.08
N THR A 225 -40.12 1.03 49.78
CA THR A 225 -40.31 -0.38 49.43
C THR A 225 -41.74 -0.85 49.70
N THR A 226 -42.26 -1.82 48.92
CA THR A 226 -43.06 -2.93 49.48
C THR A 226 -42.99 -4.17 48.58
N THR A 227 -43.12 -5.32 49.22
CA THR A 227 -42.40 -6.56 48.97
C THR A 227 -43.38 -7.67 48.58
N SER A 228 -42.99 -8.60 47.71
CA SER A 228 -43.42 -10.01 47.83
C SER A 228 -42.51 -10.98 47.07
N THR A 229 -41.89 -11.85 47.86
CA THR A 229 -41.40 -13.24 47.71
C THR A 229 -41.70 -13.95 46.37
N ASN A 230 -40.89 -14.86 45.80
CA ASN A 230 -40.14 -15.93 46.45
C ASN A 230 -39.19 -16.66 45.46
N LYS A 231 -38.26 -17.44 46.05
CA LYS A 231 -37.61 -18.66 45.53
C LYS A 231 -36.31 -18.53 44.70
N THR A 232 -35.20 -18.55 45.41
CA THR A 232 -33.86 -18.89 44.92
C THR A 232 -33.81 -20.35 44.47
N THR A 233 -33.55 -20.59 43.19
CA THR A 233 -33.04 -21.88 42.69
C THR A 233 -31.63 -21.64 42.14
N THR A 234 -30.65 -22.23 42.80
CA THR A 234 -29.27 -22.31 42.31
C THR A 234 -29.21 -23.24 41.11
N SER A 235 -29.24 -22.68 39.89
CA SER A 235 -28.94 -23.40 38.65
C SER A 235 -27.47 -23.20 38.26
N THR A 236 -26.74 -24.29 38.14
CA THR A 236 -25.39 -24.35 37.55
C THR A 236 -25.37 -23.62 36.18
N PRO A 237 -24.34 -22.79 35.87
CA PRO A 237 -24.31 -22.03 34.62
C PRO A 237 -24.35 -22.96 33.39
N ALA A 238 -25.36 -22.79 32.53
CA ALA A 238 -25.47 -23.54 31.29
C ALA A 238 -24.25 -23.33 30.38
N LYS A 239 -23.75 -24.41 29.76
CA LYS A 239 -22.63 -24.39 28.81
C LYS A 239 -22.98 -23.54 27.58
N VAL A 240 -22.42 -22.34 27.47
CA VAL A 240 -22.66 -21.42 26.35
C VAL A 240 -21.92 -21.89 25.09
N ASN A 241 -22.66 -22.18 24.02
CA ASN A 241 -22.08 -22.43 22.69
C ASN A 241 -21.75 -21.10 22.02
N TYR A 242 -20.45 -20.82 21.86
CA TYR A 242 -20.00 -19.56 21.28
C TYR A 242 -20.06 -19.54 19.74
N ALA A 243 -20.49 -18.42 19.19
CA ALA A 243 -20.42 -18.11 17.77
C ALA A 243 -18.97 -17.94 17.28
N PHE A 244 -18.76 -18.14 15.98
CA PHE A 244 -17.46 -17.95 15.36
C PHE A 244 -16.94 -16.52 15.60
N SER A 245 -15.80 -16.42 16.29
CA SER A 245 -15.25 -15.17 16.83
C SER A 245 -13.78 -14.96 16.42
N LYS A 246 -13.42 -15.40 15.21
CA LYS A 246 -12.06 -15.28 14.64
C LYS A 246 -12.06 -14.43 13.37
N TYR A 247 -12.83 -13.34 13.37
CA TYR A 247 -12.82 -12.35 12.31
C TYR A 247 -11.58 -11.45 12.41
N SER A 248 -11.28 -10.73 11.33
CA SER A 248 -10.14 -9.83 11.22
C SER A 248 -10.48 -8.62 10.36
N ALA A 249 -9.74 -7.53 10.56
CA ALA A 249 -9.83 -6.36 9.71
C ALA A 249 -9.56 -6.71 8.23
N GLY A 250 -10.27 -6.07 7.31
CA GLY A 250 -10.18 -6.34 5.88
C GLY A 250 -11.02 -7.53 5.39
N GLN A 251 -11.91 -8.06 6.23
CA GLN A 251 -13.00 -8.97 5.86
C GLN A 251 -14.29 -8.17 5.69
N ASP A 252 -15.29 -8.76 5.03
CA ASP A 252 -16.64 -8.20 4.99
C ASP A 252 -17.55 -9.00 5.94
N ALA A 253 -18.62 -8.38 6.46
CA ALA A 253 -19.59 -9.00 7.34
C ALA A 253 -21.01 -8.70 6.87
N TYR A 254 -21.82 -9.75 6.75
CA TYR A 254 -23.26 -9.63 6.61
C TYR A 254 -23.89 -9.44 7.98
N LEU A 255 -24.54 -8.31 8.22
CA LEU A 255 -25.31 -8.08 9.44
C LEU A 255 -26.62 -8.89 9.37
N LYS A 256 -26.82 -9.82 10.29
CA LYS A 256 -27.97 -10.72 10.26
C LYS A 256 -29.28 -9.94 10.44
N ALA A 257 -30.34 -10.42 9.78
CA ALA A 257 -31.68 -9.81 9.87
C ALA A 257 -32.24 -9.80 11.31
N GLY A 258 -31.87 -10.81 12.11
CA GLY A 258 -32.27 -10.94 13.52
C GLY A 258 -31.40 -10.18 14.52
N ALA A 259 -30.39 -9.42 14.09
CA ALA A 259 -29.55 -8.66 15.00
C ALA A 259 -30.36 -7.52 15.65
N THR A 260 -30.41 -7.47 16.98
CA THR A 260 -31.29 -6.54 17.71
C THR A 260 -30.58 -5.32 18.27
N ASN A 261 -29.39 -5.50 18.87
CA ASN A 261 -28.64 -4.43 19.54
C ASN A 261 -27.17 -4.38 19.09
N TYR A 262 -26.62 -3.19 18.94
CA TYR A 262 -25.19 -2.97 18.81
C TYR A 262 -24.50 -3.34 20.12
N TYR A 263 -23.21 -3.63 20.04
CA TYR A 263 -22.38 -3.73 21.23
C TYR A 263 -22.34 -2.36 21.93
N GLY A 264 -22.87 -2.30 23.15
CA GLY A 264 -23.15 -1.05 23.87
C GLY A 264 -24.63 -0.83 24.18
N GLY A 265 -25.54 -1.67 23.67
CA GLY A 265 -26.95 -1.73 24.07
C GLY A 265 -27.92 -0.90 23.21
N GLU A 266 -27.41 -0.09 22.28
CA GLU A 266 -28.24 0.67 21.34
C GLU A 266 -28.92 -0.26 20.33
N ALA A 267 -30.21 -0.04 20.07
CA ALA A 267 -30.98 -0.84 19.10
C ALA A 267 -30.47 -0.67 17.66
N ILE A 268 -30.43 -1.77 16.90
CA ILE A 268 -30.07 -1.79 15.48
C ILE A 268 -31.32 -1.52 14.64
N PRO A 269 -31.38 -0.45 13.83
CA PRO A 269 -32.51 -0.21 12.94
C PRO A 269 -32.71 -1.35 11.94
N SER A 270 -33.96 -1.75 11.67
CA SER A 270 -34.27 -2.82 10.70
C SER A 270 -33.72 -2.52 9.29
N SER A 271 -33.70 -1.23 8.90
CA SER A 271 -33.21 -0.74 7.62
C SER A 271 -31.73 -1.02 7.34
N VAL A 272 -30.92 -1.27 8.38
CA VAL A 272 -29.49 -1.58 8.23
C VAL A 272 -29.17 -3.06 8.35
N ARG A 273 -30.13 -3.89 8.81
CA ARG A 273 -29.97 -5.34 8.90
C ARG A 273 -30.06 -5.98 7.51
N GLY A 274 -29.53 -7.18 7.37
CA GLY A 274 -29.53 -7.91 6.11
C GLY A 274 -28.63 -7.31 5.02
N LYS A 275 -27.59 -6.56 5.42
CA LYS A 275 -26.68 -5.84 4.51
C LYS A 275 -25.22 -6.22 4.79
N MET A 276 -24.39 -6.05 3.77
CA MET A 276 -22.94 -6.28 3.84
C MET A 276 -22.22 -5.00 4.26
N TYR A 277 -21.27 -5.13 5.19
CA TYR A 277 -20.41 -4.07 5.68
C TYR A 277 -18.96 -4.54 5.71
N GLY A 278 -17.99 -3.62 5.64
CA GLY A 278 -16.59 -3.96 5.85
C GLY A 278 -16.27 -4.10 7.34
N ILE A 279 -15.40 -5.02 7.72
CA ILE A 279 -14.81 -5.10 9.06
C ILE A 279 -13.49 -4.31 9.03
N SER A 280 -13.41 -3.18 9.74
CA SER A 280 -12.12 -2.45 9.88
C SER A 280 -11.37 -2.82 11.15
N GLN A 281 -12.07 -3.29 12.18
CA GLN A 281 -11.48 -3.58 13.49
C GLN A 281 -12.20 -4.75 14.16
N VAL A 282 -11.49 -5.38 15.08
CA VAL A 282 -11.99 -6.45 15.94
C VAL A 282 -11.50 -6.22 17.37
N LYS A 283 -12.30 -6.63 18.35
CA LYS A 283 -11.92 -6.62 19.76
C LYS A 283 -12.33 -7.92 20.42
N SER A 284 -11.43 -8.52 21.20
CA SER A 284 -11.75 -9.67 22.04
C SER A 284 -12.66 -9.24 23.19
N VAL A 285 -13.74 -9.96 23.40
CA VAL A 285 -14.70 -9.76 24.50
C VAL A 285 -15.20 -11.12 24.97
N THR A 286 -15.90 -11.21 26.10
CA THR A 286 -16.76 -12.35 26.40
C THR A 286 -18.10 -11.79 26.83
N THR A 287 -19.11 -11.90 25.97
CA THR A 287 -20.46 -11.40 26.25
C THR A 287 -21.47 -12.12 25.37
N ALA A 288 -22.61 -12.50 25.95
CA ALA A 288 -23.59 -13.37 25.31
C ALA A 288 -22.91 -14.62 24.69
N ALA A 289 -23.23 -14.93 23.43
CA ALA A 289 -22.63 -16.03 22.68
C ALA A 289 -21.39 -15.62 21.88
N SER A 290 -20.74 -14.48 22.19
CA SER A 290 -19.61 -13.95 21.42
C SER A 290 -18.32 -13.86 22.23
N LYS A 291 -17.21 -14.25 21.59
CA LYS A 291 -15.83 -14.02 22.08
C LYS A 291 -15.14 -12.83 21.42
N GLN A 292 -15.85 -12.15 20.52
CA GLN A 292 -15.34 -11.06 19.72
C GLN A 292 -16.47 -10.12 19.34
N VAL A 293 -16.15 -8.83 19.22
CA VAL A 293 -16.97 -7.85 18.50
C VAL A 293 -16.22 -7.40 17.26
N VAL A 294 -16.99 -7.10 16.21
CA VAL A 294 -16.48 -6.61 14.93
C VAL A 294 -16.98 -5.18 14.72
N TYR A 295 -16.13 -4.31 14.20
CA TYR A 295 -16.53 -2.95 13.86
C TYR A 295 -16.96 -2.91 12.39
N LEU A 296 -18.23 -2.57 12.14
CA LEU A 296 -18.81 -2.53 10.81
C LEU A 296 -18.67 -1.12 10.20
N VAL A 297 -17.78 -0.99 9.23
CA VAL A 297 -17.56 0.23 8.43
C VAL A 297 -18.82 0.54 7.62
N GLY A 298 -19.27 1.80 7.70
CA GLY A 298 -20.52 2.27 7.13
C GLY A 298 -21.65 2.38 8.17
N LEU A 299 -21.65 1.53 9.19
CA LEU A 299 -22.49 1.73 10.38
C LEU A 299 -21.76 2.51 11.47
N ASN A 300 -20.43 2.39 11.53
CA ASN A 300 -19.58 2.95 12.58
C ASN A 300 -19.96 2.45 13.97
N LYS A 301 -20.33 1.17 14.05
CA LYS A 301 -20.78 0.50 15.26
C LYS A 301 -20.05 -0.81 15.45
N TRP A 302 -19.86 -1.16 16.72
CA TRP A 302 -19.44 -2.49 17.12
C TRP A 302 -20.65 -3.41 17.16
N VAL A 303 -20.50 -4.61 16.61
CA VAL A 303 -21.52 -5.65 16.59
C VAL A 303 -20.92 -6.93 17.15
N LEU A 304 -21.70 -7.69 17.91
CA LEU A 304 -21.27 -8.99 18.45
C LEU A 304 -21.05 -9.98 17.31
N ALA A 305 -20.02 -10.83 17.43
CA ALA A 305 -19.69 -11.82 16.41
C ALA A 305 -20.86 -12.77 16.08
N GLN A 306 -21.73 -13.05 17.05
CA GLN A 306 -22.95 -13.83 16.87
C GLN A 306 -23.94 -13.23 15.86
N ASP A 307 -23.93 -11.91 15.68
CA ASP A 307 -24.90 -11.16 14.88
C ASP A 307 -24.44 -10.92 13.44
N VAL A 308 -23.28 -11.48 13.06
CA VAL A 308 -22.72 -11.35 11.71
C VAL A 308 -22.31 -12.68 11.10
N ASP A 309 -22.35 -12.76 9.76
CA ASP A 309 -21.63 -13.77 8.98
C ASP A 309 -20.47 -13.11 8.24
N GLY A 310 -19.22 -13.47 8.57
CA GLY A 310 -18.04 -12.91 7.91
C GLY A 310 -17.67 -13.61 6.59
N TYR A 311 -17.19 -12.82 5.63
CA TYR A 311 -16.77 -13.23 4.29
C TYR A 311 -15.40 -12.65 3.96
N TRP A 312 -14.61 -13.40 3.19
CA TRP A 312 -13.39 -12.86 2.59
C TRP A 312 -13.75 -11.74 1.60
N GLN A 313 -12.93 -10.68 1.56
CA GLN A 313 -13.18 -9.51 0.73
C GLN A 313 -13.06 -9.84 -0.77
N VAL A 314 -13.93 -9.23 -1.59
CA VAL A 314 -13.91 -9.38 -3.05
C VAL A 314 -12.54 -9.03 -3.62
N GLY A 315 -12.06 -9.80 -4.59
CA GLY A 315 -10.79 -9.57 -5.24
C GLY A 315 -9.59 -10.19 -4.51
N LYS A 316 -9.72 -10.58 -3.23
CA LYS A 316 -8.67 -11.34 -2.54
C LYS A 316 -8.39 -12.63 -3.29
N GLN A 317 -7.11 -12.92 -3.51
CA GLN A 317 -6.65 -14.10 -4.22
C GLN A 317 -5.55 -14.79 -3.40
N GLY A 318 -5.66 -16.11 -3.29
CA GLY A 318 -4.84 -16.84 -2.35
C GLY A 318 -5.22 -18.30 -2.25
N THR A 319 -4.64 -18.92 -1.24
CA THR A 319 -4.97 -20.28 -0.82
C THR A 319 -6.00 -20.22 0.31
N PHE A 320 -7.04 -21.03 0.20
CA PHE A 320 -8.10 -21.17 1.19
C PHE A 320 -8.04 -22.57 1.78
N LYS A 321 -7.59 -22.68 3.03
CA LYS A 321 -7.56 -23.93 3.78
C LYS A 321 -8.92 -24.16 4.43
N LEU A 322 -9.61 -25.21 4.02
CA LEU A 322 -10.97 -25.50 4.44
C LEU A 322 -11.00 -26.01 5.89
N ARG A 323 -11.96 -25.51 6.68
CA ARG A 323 -12.21 -25.97 8.06
C ARG A 323 -13.18 -27.15 8.11
N PHE A 324 -13.89 -27.41 7.00
CA PHE A 324 -14.89 -28.46 6.83
C PHE A 324 -14.86 -29.04 5.42
N LYS A 325 -15.50 -30.18 5.18
CA LYS A 325 -15.70 -30.73 3.83
C LYS A 325 -16.64 -29.81 3.05
N ALA A 326 -16.24 -29.40 1.85
CA ALA A 326 -17.02 -28.50 0.99
C ALA A 326 -17.37 -29.16 -0.36
N ASN A 327 -18.61 -29.00 -0.80
CA ASN A 327 -19.00 -29.35 -2.17
C ASN A 327 -18.55 -28.24 -3.12
N ILE A 328 -18.06 -28.62 -4.32
CA ILE A 328 -17.78 -27.68 -5.40
C ILE A 328 -19.04 -27.53 -6.25
N PHE A 329 -19.38 -26.29 -6.60
CA PHE A 329 -20.55 -25.97 -7.40
C PHE A 329 -20.14 -25.39 -8.76
N ASN A 330 -20.97 -25.61 -9.77
CA ASN A 330 -20.75 -25.09 -11.12
C ASN A 330 -21.17 -23.63 -11.26
N ASP A 331 -22.01 -23.12 -10.36
CA ASP A 331 -22.54 -21.76 -10.39
C ASP A 331 -22.22 -20.96 -9.11
N VAL A 332 -22.22 -19.63 -9.25
CA VAL A 332 -21.91 -18.69 -8.16
C VAL A 332 -22.97 -18.66 -7.05
N LYS A 333 -24.21 -19.12 -7.31
CA LYS A 333 -25.27 -19.14 -6.29
C LYS A 333 -25.14 -20.38 -5.38
N LEU A 334 -24.36 -21.38 -5.80
CA LEU A 334 -24.19 -22.70 -5.17
C LEU A 334 -25.47 -23.54 -5.25
N LYS A 335 -26.11 -23.58 -6.42
CA LYS A 335 -27.30 -24.40 -6.67
C LYS A 335 -26.96 -25.75 -7.30
N ASN A 336 -26.05 -25.75 -8.27
CA ASN A 336 -25.71 -26.89 -9.10
C ASN A 336 -24.40 -27.49 -8.61
N LYS A 337 -24.47 -28.59 -7.85
CA LYS A 337 -23.27 -29.33 -7.41
C LYS A 337 -22.55 -29.89 -8.61
N SER A 338 -21.22 -29.86 -8.59
CA SER A 338 -20.40 -30.42 -9.66
C SER A 338 -20.08 -31.92 -9.46
N GLY A 339 -20.62 -32.56 -8.42
CA GLY A 339 -20.21 -33.90 -7.97
C GLY A 339 -18.83 -33.97 -7.29
N ARG A 340 -18.05 -32.89 -7.26
CA ARG A 340 -16.70 -32.84 -6.67
C ARG A 340 -16.73 -32.25 -5.26
N THR A 341 -15.77 -32.65 -4.43
CA THR A 341 -15.65 -32.14 -3.05
C THR A 341 -14.21 -31.78 -2.70
N VAL A 342 -14.05 -30.92 -1.70
CA VAL A 342 -12.78 -30.58 -1.05
C VAL A 342 -12.84 -31.10 0.39
N ALA A 343 -11.87 -31.91 0.78
CA ALA A 343 -11.81 -32.46 2.13
C ALA A 343 -11.58 -31.38 3.20
N LYS A 344 -11.97 -31.67 4.45
CA LYS A 344 -11.59 -30.86 5.61
C LYS A 344 -10.06 -30.74 5.69
N ASN A 345 -9.56 -29.56 6.05
CA ASN A 345 -8.15 -29.19 6.11
C ASN A 345 -7.40 -29.16 4.76
N ALA A 346 -8.02 -29.58 3.66
CA ALA A 346 -7.45 -29.42 2.33
C ALA A 346 -7.48 -27.93 1.91
N SER A 347 -6.65 -27.58 0.94
CA SER A 347 -6.51 -26.22 0.46
C SER A 347 -6.89 -26.11 -1.01
N VAL A 348 -7.62 -25.05 -1.37
CA VAL A 348 -7.86 -24.67 -2.76
C VAL A 348 -7.24 -23.31 -3.04
N THR A 349 -6.71 -23.12 -4.24
CA THR A 349 -6.32 -21.79 -4.69
C THR A 349 -7.49 -21.16 -5.44
N GLY A 350 -7.72 -19.87 -5.25
CA GLY A 350 -8.81 -19.20 -5.93
C GLY A 350 -8.84 -17.70 -5.71
N LYS A 351 -9.89 -17.07 -6.26
CA LYS A 351 -10.16 -15.65 -6.10
C LYS A 351 -11.56 -15.45 -5.54
N VAL A 352 -11.70 -14.53 -4.59
CA VAL A 352 -13.01 -14.12 -4.10
C VAL A 352 -13.70 -13.28 -5.15
N VAL A 353 -14.91 -13.69 -5.52
CA VAL A 353 -15.79 -13.03 -6.47
C VAL A 353 -17.14 -12.75 -5.82
N LYS A 354 -17.87 -11.78 -6.37
CA LYS A 354 -19.20 -11.38 -5.92
C LYS A 354 -20.17 -11.40 -7.09
N SER A 355 -21.35 -11.96 -6.86
CA SER A 355 -22.50 -11.87 -7.76
C SER A 355 -23.75 -11.58 -6.93
N GLY A 356 -24.31 -10.38 -7.08
CA GLY A 356 -25.35 -9.88 -6.17
C GLY A 356 -24.90 -9.92 -4.70
N LYS A 357 -25.66 -10.64 -3.85
CA LYS A 357 -25.34 -10.85 -2.43
C LYS A 357 -24.36 -12.01 -2.15
N TYR A 358 -23.95 -12.76 -3.18
CA TYR A 358 -23.20 -13.99 -3.01
C TYR A 358 -21.70 -13.76 -3.13
N TYR A 359 -20.98 -13.96 -2.02
CA TYR A 359 -19.53 -13.98 -1.96
C TYR A 359 -19.03 -15.41 -2.08
N ARG A 360 -18.19 -15.67 -3.09
CA ARG A 360 -17.70 -17.01 -3.43
C ARG A 360 -16.21 -17.00 -3.70
N ILE A 361 -15.55 -18.11 -3.41
CA ILE A 361 -14.22 -18.38 -3.92
C ILE A 361 -14.40 -19.11 -5.24
N LYS A 362 -13.99 -18.48 -6.35
CA LYS A 362 -13.86 -19.14 -7.64
C LYS A 362 -12.54 -19.91 -7.63
N ILE A 363 -12.62 -21.23 -7.72
CA ILE A 363 -11.44 -22.11 -7.65
C ILE A 363 -10.62 -21.97 -8.94
N ALA A 364 -9.30 -21.84 -8.79
CA ALA A 364 -8.34 -21.85 -9.89
C ALA A 364 -8.04 -23.28 -10.33
N ASN A 365 -7.84 -23.51 -11.63
CA ASN A 365 -7.56 -24.80 -12.27
C ASN A 365 -8.64 -25.87 -11.97
N ASN A 366 -9.45 -26.23 -12.97
CA ASN A 366 -10.65 -27.09 -12.87
C ASN A 366 -11.93 -26.38 -12.34
N GLY A 367 -11.88 -25.07 -12.08
CA GLY A 367 -13.05 -24.20 -11.94
C GLY A 367 -14.01 -24.51 -10.79
N GLY A 368 -15.19 -23.90 -10.85
CA GLY A 368 -16.25 -24.02 -9.84
C GLY A 368 -16.16 -23.02 -8.70
N TYR A 369 -17.12 -23.12 -7.78
CA TYR A 369 -17.36 -22.17 -6.71
C TYR A 369 -17.55 -22.89 -5.37
N ILE A 370 -16.98 -22.30 -4.33
CA ILE A 370 -17.31 -22.58 -2.92
C ILE A 370 -17.67 -21.27 -2.22
N THR A 371 -18.27 -21.37 -1.04
CA THR A 371 -18.56 -20.22 -0.19
C THR A 371 -17.28 -19.49 0.25
N ALA A 372 -17.35 -18.17 0.34
CA ALA A 372 -16.25 -17.33 0.84
C ALA A 372 -16.39 -17.01 2.34
N LYS A 373 -17.19 -17.77 3.10
CA LYS A 373 -17.35 -17.55 4.54
C LYS A 373 -16.01 -17.75 5.28
N VAL A 374 -15.68 -16.80 6.15
CA VAL A 374 -14.47 -16.83 6.98
C VAL A 374 -14.54 -17.96 8.01
N SER A 375 -15.74 -18.31 8.46
CA SER A 375 -15.96 -19.44 9.37
C SER A 375 -15.65 -20.80 8.73
N GLU A 376 -15.58 -20.89 7.39
CA GLU A 376 -15.39 -22.14 6.67
C GLU A 376 -13.98 -22.34 6.13
N SER A 377 -13.15 -21.28 6.11
CA SER A 377 -11.78 -21.37 5.59
C SER A 377 -10.81 -20.45 6.33
N ALA A 378 -9.52 -20.72 6.20
CA ALA A 378 -8.45 -19.78 6.49
C ALA A 378 -7.82 -19.32 5.17
N PHE A 379 -7.50 -18.04 5.06
CA PHE A 379 -6.93 -17.46 3.84
C PHE A 379 -5.45 -17.15 4.03
N THR A 380 -4.66 -17.54 3.04
CA THR A 380 -3.26 -17.13 2.89
C THR A 380 -3.11 -16.43 1.55
N PRO A 381 -2.67 -15.16 1.51
CA PRO A 381 -2.47 -14.45 0.26
C PRO A 381 -1.43 -15.15 -0.61
N VAL A 382 -1.63 -15.13 -1.92
CA VAL A 382 -0.63 -15.64 -2.86
C VAL A 382 0.54 -14.66 -2.94
N ASN A 383 1.74 -15.15 -2.62
CA ASN A 383 2.99 -14.55 -3.06
C ASN A 383 3.28 -15.03 -4.48
N TYR A 384 3.11 -14.14 -5.45
CA TYR A 384 3.38 -14.44 -6.84
C TYR A 384 4.87 -14.71 -7.05
N ALA A 385 5.17 -15.76 -7.79
CA ALA A 385 6.48 -15.94 -8.37
C ALA A 385 6.77 -14.80 -9.37
N TYR A 386 8.05 -14.57 -9.65
CA TYR A 386 8.44 -13.63 -10.70
C TYR A 386 7.66 -13.91 -11.97
N SER A 387 6.95 -12.90 -12.47
CA SER A 387 6.03 -13.00 -13.60
C SER A 387 6.15 -11.72 -14.42
N SER A 388 7.38 -11.43 -14.86
CA SER A 388 7.66 -10.32 -15.77
C SER A 388 8.66 -10.80 -16.81
N TYR A 389 8.29 -11.89 -17.48
CA TYR A 389 9.10 -12.48 -18.55
C TYR A 389 8.91 -11.70 -19.86
N THR A 390 9.79 -11.91 -20.83
CA THR A 390 9.64 -11.39 -22.19
C THR A 390 9.92 -12.47 -23.22
N LYS A 391 9.26 -12.41 -24.38
CA LYS A 391 9.52 -13.31 -25.52
C LYS A 391 11.02 -13.35 -25.84
N GLY A 392 11.56 -14.54 -26.09
CA GLY A 392 12.97 -14.78 -26.39
C GLY A 392 13.87 -14.98 -25.16
N GLN A 393 13.40 -14.75 -23.93
CA GLN A 393 14.13 -15.15 -22.72
C GLN A 393 14.18 -16.68 -22.58
N HIS A 394 15.14 -17.18 -21.81
CA HIS A 394 15.20 -18.61 -21.47
C HIS A 394 14.60 -18.85 -20.09
N ALA A 395 13.75 -19.87 -20.01
CA ALA A 395 13.14 -20.38 -18.80
C ALA A 395 13.76 -21.74 -18.47
N TYR A 396 14.34 -21.86 -17.28
CA TYR A 396 14.78 -23.12 -16.72
C TYR A 396 13.59 -23.80 -16.02
N LEU A 397 13.14 -24.95 -16.53
CA LEU A 397 12.03 -25.69 -15.94
C LEU A 397 12.46 -26.37 -14.63
N LEU A 398 11.80 -26.03 -13.53
CA LEU A 398 12.20 -26.49 -12.19
C LEU A 398 11.92 -27.99 -12.00
N LYS A 399 12.71 -28.64 -11.13
CA LYS A 399 12.48 -30.04 -10.71
C LYS A 399 11.11 -30.21 -10.02
N SER A 400 10.65 -29.17 -9.33
CA SER A 400 9.36 -29.13 -8.62
C SER A 400 8.14 -28.97 -9.53
N ALA A 401 8.34 -28.70 -10.83
CA ALA A 401 7.23 -28.57 -11.77
C ALA A 401 6.53 -29.92 -11.96
N THR A 402 5.20 -29.96 -11.77
CA THR A 402 4.43 -31.23 -11.82
C THR A 402 3.46 -31.29 -12.99
N HIS A 403 2.84 -30.18 -13.39
CA HIS A 403 1.81 -30.15 -14.44
C HIS A 403 1.95 -28.92 -15.33
N TYR A 404 1.63 -29.09 -16.61
CA TYR A 404 1.45 -27.99 -17.56
C TYR A 404 0.16 -27.21 -17.24
N THR A 405 -0.05 -26.08 -17.90
CA THR A 405 -1.24 -25.25 -17.66
C THR A 405 -2.55 -25.92 -18.10
N ASP A 406 -2.48 -26.91 -18.99
CA ASP A 406 -3.61 -27.72 -19.45
C ASP A 406 -3.96 -28.88 -18.49
N GLY A 407 -3.21 -29.04 -17.40
CA GLY A 407 -3.41 -30.10 -16.41
C GLY A 407 -2.70 -31.41 -16.71
N SER A 408 -2.03 -31.55 -17.86
CA SER A 408 -1.23 -32.74 -18.16
C SER A 408 0.07 -32.76 -17.35
N ALA A 409 0.55 -33.94 -16.97
CA ALA A 409 1.76 -34.11 -16.15
C ALA A 409 3.03 -33.71 -16.91
N ILE A 410 4.01 -33.12 -16.20
CA ILE A 410 5.33 -32.78 -16.74
C ILE A 410 6.28 -33.96 -16.52
N PRO A 411 6.79 -34.60 -17.60
CA PRO A 411 7.75 -35.70 -17.49
C PRO A 411 9.06 -35.27 -16.81
N ASN A 412 9.72 -36.19 -16.09
CA ASN A 412 11.03 -35.90 -15.48
C ASN A 412 12.11 -35.58 -16.53
N SER A 413 12.01 -36.16 -17.74
CA SER A 413 12.96 -35.98 -18.85
C SER A 413 13.05 -34.55 -19.38
N VAL A 414 12.01 -33.73 -19.17
CA VAL A 414 11.97 -32.34 -19.65
C VAL A 414 12.32 -31.32 -18.55
N LYS A 415 12.34 -31.73 -17.29
CA LYS A 415 12.69 -30.86 -16.15
C LYS A 415 14.19 -30.57 -16.14
N GLN A 416 14.58 -29.53 -15.42
CA GLN A 416 15.97 -29.12 -15.26
C GLN A 416 16.69 -28.80 -16.59
N LYS A 417 15.92 -28.33 -17.57
CA LYS A 417 16.39 -27.91 -18.89
C LYS A 417 15.94 -26.48 -19.18
N HIS A 418 16.66 -25.80 -20.06
CA HIS A 418 16.33 -24.45 -20.51
C HIS A 418 15.48 -24.51 -21.78
N TYR A 419 14.45 -23.69 -21.83
CA TYR A 419 13.57 -23.52 -22.99
C TYR A 419 13.43 -22.05 -23.32
N THR A 420 13.39 -21.71 -24.61
CA THR A 420 13.08 -20.36 -25.05
C THR A 420 11.59 -20.07 -24.85
N ILE A 421 11.27 -18.89 -24.31
CA ILE A 421 9.89 -18.43 -24.15
C ILE A 421 9.40 -17.89 -25.51
N GLY A 422 8.44 -18.59 -26.12
CA GLY A 422 7.89 -18.23 -27.43
C GLY A 422 6.76 -17.21 -27.36
N ALA A 423 5.93 -17.30 -26.32
CA ALA A 423 4.82 -16.40 -26.06
C ALA A 423 4.53 -16.31 -24.55
N ILE A 424 3.86 -15.24 -24.15
CA ILE A 424 3.48 -14.98 -22.77
C ILE A 424 2.01 -14.63 -22.74
N ASN A 425 1.25 -15.38 -21.96
CA ASN A 425 -0.16 -15.06 -21.70
C ASN A 425 -0.26 -14.53 -20.27
N HIS A 426 -0.81 -13.33 -20.14
CA HIS A 426 -1.07 -12.73 -18.84
C HIS A 426 -2.37 -13.29 -18.28
N ASN A 427 -2.25 -14.40 -17.56
CA ASN A 427 -3.37 -15.03 -16.88
C ASN A 427 -3.03 -15.18 -15.41
N VAL A 428 -3.95 -14.74 -14.55
CA VAL A 428 -3.77 -14.81 -13.10
C VAL A 428 -4.22 -16.19 -12.63
N GLY A 429 -3.29 -17.15 -12.68
CA GLY A 429 -3.43 -18.48 -12.10
C GLY A 429 -2.97 -18.53 -10.65
N SER A 430 -2.60 -19.72 -10.16
CA SER A 430 -2.28 -20.00 -8.75
C SER A 430 -1.26 -19.04 -8.12
N ARG A 431 0.05 -19.31 -8.22
CA ARG A 431 1.16 -18.44 -7.77
C ARG A 431 1.77 -17.64 -8.93
N SER A 432 1.09 -17.58 -10.07
CA SER A 432 1.59 -17.03 -11.33
C SER A 432 0.67 -15.97 -11.89
N LYS A 433 1.27 -14.90 -12.43
CA LYS A 433 0.54 -13.92 -13.27
C LYS A 433 0.75 -14.14 -14.77
N GLU A 434 1.62 -15.09 -15.12
CA GLU A 434 2.02 -15.36 -16.49
C GLU A 434 2.05 -16.87 -16.74
N GLN A 435 1.62 -17.23 -17.94
CA GLN A 435 1.83 -18.52 -18.56
C GLN A 435 2.84 -18.35 -19.69
N LEU A 436 3.81 -19.26 -19.75
CA LEU A 436 4.93 -19.19 -20.67
C LEU A 436 4.84 -20.33 -21.65
N TYR A 437 4.62 -20.02 -22.92
CA TYR A 437 4.64 -21.02 -23.98
C TYR A 437 6.09 -21.38 -24.30
N LEU A 438 6.39 -22.68 -24.24
CA LEU A 438 7.69 -23.28 -24.53
C LEU A 438 7.57 -24.03 -25.86
N PRO A 439 7.98 -23.43 -27.01
CA PRO A 439 7.76 -24.00 -28.33
C PRO A 439 8.38 -25.39 -28.51
N ALA A 440 9.56 -25.62 -27.94
CA ALA A 440 10.26 -26.91 -28.03
C ALA A 440 9.52 -28.06 -27.32
N LEU A 441 8.58 -27.75 -26.42
CA LEU A 441 7.73 -28.74 -25.77
C LEU A 441 6.31 -28.77 -26.35
N HIS A 442 5.95 -27.81 -27.22
CA HIS A 442 4.56 -27.53 -27.62
C HIS A 442 3.61 -27.42 -26.43
N LYS A 443 4.10 -26.86 -25.32
CA LYS A 443 3.39 -26.80 -24.04
C LYS A 443 3.57 -25.46 -23.37
N THR A 444 2.63 -25.15 -22.48
CA THR A 444 2.64 -23.92 -21.68
C THR A 444 2.83 -24.28 -20.22
N VAL A 445 3.74 -23.57 -19.55
CA VAL A 445 4.03 -23.73 -18.12
C VAL A 445 3.66 -22.46 -17.36
N TRP A 446 3.42 -22.58 -16.05
CA TRP A 446 3.22 -21.40 -15.21
C TRP A 446 4.56 -20.74 -14.88
N SER A 447 4.58 -19.41 -14.75
CA SER A 447 5.78 -18.65 -14.39
C SER A 447 6.44 -19.07 -13.05
N GLN A 448 5.67 -19.69 -12.15
CA GLN A 448 6.11 -20.22 -10.85
C GLN A 448 6.95 -21.50 -10.98
N ASP A 449 6.85 -22.20 -12.11
CA ASP A 449 7.49 -23.49 -12.35
C ASP A 449 8.82 -23.32 -13.09
N VAL A 450 9.25 -22.08 -13.32
CA VAL A 450 10.49 -21.77 -14.04
C VAL A 450 11.32 -20.68 -13.37
N ASN A 451 12.63 -20.69 -13.66
CA ASN A 451 13.54 -19.57 -13.42
C ASN A 451 14.01 -18.95 -14.74
N GLY A 452 13.89 -17.63 -14.89
CA GLY A 452 14.34 -16.94 -16.09
C GLY A 452 15.80 -16.53 -16.09
N TYR A 453 16.45 -16.68 -17.24
CA TYR A 453 17.82 -16.24 -17.47
C TYR A 453 17.97 -15.51 -18.81
N TYR A 454 18.89 -14.55 -18.85
CA TYR A 454 19.40 -14.04 -20.12
C TYR A 454 20.40 -15.02 -20.70
N VAL A 455 20.33 -15.22 -22.02
CA VAL A 455 21.30 -15.97 -22.82
C VAL A 455 21.90 -15.11 -23.91
N GLY A 456 23.09 -15.47 -24.37
CA GLY A 456 23.83 -14.72 -25.39
C GLY A 456 24.42 -13.41 -24.87
N GLN A 457 25.26 -12.77 -25.69
CA GLN A 457 25.95 -11.54 -25.28
C GLN A 457 25.07 -10.29 -25.46
N HIS A 458 25.01 -9.49 -24.39
CA HIS A 458 24.22 -8.25 -24.27
C HIS A 458 25.07 -7.00 -24.04
N GLY A 459 26.38 -7.16 -23.78
CA GLY A 459 27.33 -6.08 -23.54
C GLY A 459 27.19 -5.41 -22.17
N GLY A 460 25.96 -5.06 -21.78
CA GLY A 460 25.70 -4.39 -20.52
C GLY A 460 24.32 -4.66 -19.95
N PHE A 461 24.23 -4.48 -18.64
CA PHE A 461 23.07 -4.78 -17.83
C PHE A 461 22.83 -3.68 -16.79
N THR A 462 21.64 -3.68 -16.23
CA THR A 462 21.27 -2.85 -15.08
C THR A 462 20.74 -3.75 -13.97
N LEU A 463 21.15 -3.49 -12.72
CA LEU A 463 20.67 -4.27 -11.57
C LEU A 463 19.22 -3.90 -11.23
N LYS A 464 18.37 -4.92 -11.01
CA LYS A 464 16.98 -4.77 -10.56
C LYS A 464 16.83 -4.92 -9.05
N TRP A 465 17.64 -5.78 -8.44
CA TRP A 465 17.66 -5.98 -6.99
C TRP A 465 18.19 -4.74 -6.27
N GLN A 466 17.83 -4.60 -4.99
CA GLN A 466 18.29 -3.48 -4.16
C GLN A 466 19.82 -3.44 -4.09
N THR A 467 20.42 -4.61 -3.85
CA THR A 467 21.86 -4.83 -3.91
C THR A 467 22.16 -6.22 -4.43
N ALA A 468 23.36 -6.42 -4.99
CA ALA A 468 23.87 -7.73 -5.37
C ALA A 468 25.36 -7.85 -5.07
N ASN A 469 25.75 -8.93 -4.41
CA ASN A 469 27.17 -9.24 -4.19
C ASN A 469 27.83 -9.66 -5.51
N VAL A 470 29.08 -9.26 -5.67
CA VAL A 470 29.97 -9.79 -6.71
C VAL A 470 30.74 -10.96 -6.12
N PHE A 471 30.86 -12.05 -6.90
CA PHE A 471 31.50 -13.28 -6.46
C PHE A 471 32.78 -13.55 -7.23
N THR A 472 33.75 -14.24 -6.62
CA THR A 472 35.03 -14.57 -7.27
C THR A 472 34.83 -15.61 -8.38
N GLY A 473 33.92 -16.57 -8.17
CA GLY A 473 33.62 -17.69 -9.07
C GLY A 473 32.20 -17.69 -9.61
N ALA A 474 31.99 -18.43 -10.70
CA ALA A 474 30.68 -18.61 -11.34
C ALA A 474 29.70 -19.46 -10.51
N ASP A 475 30.18 -20.16 -9.49
CA ASP A 475 29.37 -20.89 -8.51
C ASP A 475 28.59 -19.95 -7.57
N LEU A 476 29.03 -18.69 -7.45
CA LEU A 476 28.51 -17.67 -6.54
C LEU A 476 28.62 -18.05 -5.06
N LYS A 477 29.72 -18.73 -4.66
CA LYS A 477 29.96 -19.08 -3.25
C LYS A 477 30.74 -18.00 -2.51
N THR A 478 31.90 -17.62 -3.04
CA THR A 478 32.82 -16.70 -2.36
C THR A 478 32.60 -15.27 -2.82
N LYS A 479 32.20 -14.38 -1.90
CA LYS A 479 31.99 -12.95 -2.17
C LYS A 479 33.34 -12.25 -2.31
N THR A 480 33.43 -11.27 -3.20
CA THR A 480 34.62 -10.41 -3.34
C THR A 480 34.65 -9.24 -2.36
N GLY A 481 33.57 -9.03 -1.60
CA GLY A 481 33.33 -7.81 -0.82
C GLY A 481 32.73 -6.65 -1.63
N LYS A 482 32.76 -6.71 -2.97
CA LYS A 482 32.14 -5.70 -3.84
C LYS A 482 30.64 -5.95 -3.99
N THR A 483 29.87 -4.87 -4.09
CA THR A 483 28.42 -4.91 -4.32
C THR A 483 28.00 -3.98 -5.45
N LEU A 484 26.94 -4.35 -6.16
CA LEU A 484 26.22 -3.52 -7.12
C LEU A 484 24.92 -3.04 -6.47
N LYS A 485 24.49 -1.81 -6.80
CA LYS A 485 23.25 -1.21 -6.29
C LYS A 485 22.15 -1.20 -7.34
N LYS A 486 20.89 -1.10 -6.91
CA LYS A 486 19.73 -1.00 -7.81
C LYS A 486 19.91 0.12 -8.82
N GLY A 487 19.63 -0.16 -10.08
CA GLY A 487 19.78 0.81 -11.17
C GLY A 487 21.22 1.00 -11.65
N GLU A 488 22.21 0.43 -10.97
CA GLU A 488 23.60 0.49 -11.38
C GLU A 488 23.80 -0.25 -12.70
N PHE A 489 24.53 0.41 -13.61
CA PHE A 489 24.92 -0.18 -14.88
C PHE A 489 26.26 -0.87 -14.75
N PHE A 490 26.36 -2.07 -15.32
CA PHE A 490 27.61 -2.81 -15.41
C PHE A 490 27.70 -3.55 -16.74
N SER A 491 28.93 -3.81 -17.17
CA SER A 491 29.23 -4.54 -18.41
C SER A 491 29.81 -5.91 -18.09
N GLY A 492 29.48 -6.89 -18.90
CA GLY A 492 29.94 -8.25 -18.67
C GLY A 492 29.47 -9.24 -19.72
N LYS A 493 30.10 -10.40 -19.72
CA LYS A 493 29.79 -11.50 -20.64
C LYS A 493 28.86 -12.50 -19.98
N VAL A 494 27.79 -12.89 -20.67
CA VAL A 494 26.95 -14.01 -20.21
C VAL A 494 27.71 -15.30 -20.45
N VAL A 495 27.85 -16.11 -19.40
CA VAL A 495 28.52 -17.42 -19.44
C VAL A 495 27.59 -18.48 -18.85
N LYS A 496 27.65 -19.70 -19.40
CA LYS A 496 26.94 -20.85 -18.85
C LYS A 496 27.80 -21.47 -17.75
N TYR A 497 27.17 -21.80 -16.62
CA TYR A 497 27.81 -22.52 -15.51
C TYR A 497 26.86 -23.63 -15.05
N GLY A 498 27.20 -24.88 -15.35
CA GLY A 498 26.29 -26.01 -15.19
C GLY A 498 24.95 -25.75 -15.90
N ASN A 499 23.85 -25.85 -15.14
CA ASN A 499 22.47 -25.66 -15.62
C ASN A 499 21.95 -24.22 -15.47
N VAL A 500 22.81 -23.23 -15.28
CA VAL A 500 22.40 -21.83 -15.05
C VAL A 500 23.32 -20.87 -15.79
N TYR A 501 22.90 -19.61 -15.89
CA TYR A 501 23.70 -18.56 -16.52
C TYR A 501 24.22 -17.56 -15.48
N ARG A 502 25.40 -17.03 -15.77
CA ARG A 502 26.12 -16.01 -14.98
C ARG A 502 26.54 -14.87 -15.87
N ILE A 503 26.81 -13.72 -15.26
CA ILE A 503 27.46 -12.60 -15.93
C ILE A 503 28.85 -12.48 -15.32
N LYS A 504 29.89 -12.72 -16.14
CA LYS A 504 31.28 -12.40 -15.81
C LYS A 504 31.47 -10.91 -16.04
N LEU A 505 31.65 -10.15 -14.97
CA LEU A 505 31.82 -8.70 -15.05
C LEU A 505 33.16 -8.35 -15.72
N ASN A 506 33.17 -7.32 -16.54
CA ASN A 506 34.42 -6.81 -17.12
C ASN A 506 35.36 -6.26 -16.04
N SER A 507 34.81 -5.76 -14.94
CA SER A 507 35.53 -5.29 -13.74
C SER A 507 36.05 -6.43 -12.84
N GLY A 508 35.87 -7.69 -13.27
CA GLY A 508 36.19 -8.88 -12.47
C GLY A 508 35.03 -9.36 -11.61
N GLY A 509 34.98 -10.69 -11.42
CA GLY A 509 33.95 -11.39 -10.65
C GLY A 509 32.70 -11.77 -11.44
N TYR A 510 31.73 -12.36 -10.75
CA TYR A 510 30.52 -12.96 -11.31
C TYR A 510 29.28 -12.54 -10.54
N ILE A 511 28.16 -12.43 -11.26
CA ILE A 511 26.81 -12.32 -10.69
C ILE A 511 25.84 -13.26 -11.40
N SER A 512 24.64 -13.42 -10.85
CA SER A 512 23.56 -14.16 -11.50
C SER A 512 23.05 -13.47 -12.77
N ALA A 513 22.86 -14.22 -13.86
CA ALA A 513 22.19 -13.73 -15.08
C ALA A 513 20.66 -13.85 -15.00
N SER A 514 20.10 -14.06 -13.80
CA SER A 514 18.67 -14.19 -13.57
C SER A 514 17.93 -12.93 -14.02
N VAL A 515 16.82 -13.09 -14.74
CA VAL A 515 15.94 -11.97 -15.16
C VAL A 515 15.28 -11.25 -13.97
N GLN A 516 15.30 -11.89 -12.80
CA GLN A 516 14.88 -11.27 -11.55
C GLN A 516 15.93 -10.27 -11.04
N ALA A 517 17.22 -10.62 -11.21
CA ALA A 517 18.35 -9.86 -10.71
C ALA A 517 18.72 -8.70 -11.63
N VAL A 518 18.66 -8.91 -12.95
CA VAL A 518 19.21 -7.96 -13.94
C VAL A 518 18.26 -7.72 -15.09
N VAL A 519 18.52 -6.67 -15.88
CA VAL A 519 17.89 -6.43 -17.18
C VAL A 519 18.95 -6.02 -18.20
N ASN A 520 18.80 -6.42 -19.47
CA ASN A 520 19.68 -5.93 -20.52
C ASN A 520 19.59 -4.38 -20.61
N ALA A 521 20.73 -3.74 -20.83
CA ALA A 521 20.82 -2.29 -20.88
C ALA A 521 20.44 -1.72 -22.26
N TYR A 522 20.13 -2.56 -23.24
CA TYR A 522 19.96 -2.15 -24.64
C TYR A 522 18.62 -2.58 -25.22
N HIS A 523 18.07 -1.78 -26.12
CA HIS A 523 16.97 -2.20 -26.98
C HIS A 523 17.47 -3.25 -27.96
N GLU A 524 16.89 -4.46 -27.91
CA GLU A 524 17.33 -5.58 -28.76
C GLU A 524 16.57 -5.72 -30.07
N THR A 525 15.40 -5.09 -30.17
CA THR A 525 14.52 -5.16 -31.35
C THR A 525 14.29 -3.76 -31.94
N MET A 526 13.77 -3.69 -33.15
CA MET A 526 13.31 -2.42 -33.73
C MET A 526 12.08 -1.87 -32.99
N PRO A 527 11.91 -0.54 -32.86
CA PRO A 527 10.63 0.05 -32.51
C PRO A 527 9.62 -0.14 -33.66
N GLY A 528 8.36 -0.44 -33.33
CA GLY A 528 7.30 -0.57 -34.34
C GLY A 528 7.07 0.72 -35.14
N SER A 529 7.26 1.87 -34.50
CA SER A 529 7.17 3.21 -35.11
C SER A 529 8.31 3.53 -36.09
N LYS A 530 9.37 2.72 -36.13
CA LYS A 530 10.65 3.02 -36.82
C LYS A 530 11.26 4.36 -36.40
N GLN A 531 10.92 4.86 -35.22
CA GLN A 531 11.41 6.10 -34.65
C GLN A 531 11.89 5.85 -33.22
N VAL A 532 12.83 6.68 -32.77
CA VAL A 532 13.32 6.69 -31.39
C VAL A 532 13.49 8.12 -30.89
N LYS A 533 13.35 8.32 -29.58
CA LYS A 533 13.52 9.63 -28.94
C LYS A 533 14.74 9.65 -28.04
N THR A 534 15.58 10.69 -28.14
CA THR A 534 16.75 10.84 -27.27
C THR A 534 16.32 11.24 -25.85
N LYS A 535 16.82 10.53 -24.83
CA LYS A 535 16.58 10.87 -23.41
C LYS A 535 17.61 11.87 -22.87
N ASN A 536 18.79 11.87 -23.46
CA ASN A 536 19.91 12.76 -23.18
C ASN A 536 20.47 13.27 -24.51
N ALA A 537 21.22 14.37 -24.49
CA ALA A 537 21.96 14.81 -25.66
C ALA A 537 23.02 13.76 -26.05
N LEU A 538 23.21 13.52 -27.34
CA LEU A 538 24.15 12.53 -27.86
C LEU A 538 24.58 12.83 -29.29
N TYR A 539 25.74 12.30 -29.69
CA TYR A 539 26.18 12.32 -31.08
C TYR A 539 25.69 11.10 -31.85
N GLU A 540 25.42 11.26 -33.14
CA GLU A 540 25.45 10.16 -34.10
C GLU A 540 26.86 9.96 -34.66
N TYR A 541 27.11 8.77 -35.20
CA TYR A 541 28.44 8.33 -35.60
C TYR A 541 28.42 7.69 -37.00
N LYS A 542 29.46 7.94 -37.79
CA LYS A 542 29.67 7.33 -39.11
C LYS A 542 30.03 5.84 -39.03
N SER A 543 30.41 5.35 -37.85
CA SER A 543 30.86 3.97 -37.63
C SER A 543 30.23 3.34 -36.40
N THR A 544 30.00 2.02 -36.46
CA THR A 544 29.59 1.19 -35.33
C THR A 544 30.72 0.90 -34.34
N SER A 545 31.74 1.77 -34.23
CA SER A 545 32.71 1.76 -33.15
C SER A 545 32.39 2.80 -32.07
N PHE A 546 31.62 3.85 -32.40
CA PHE A 546 31.39 5.03 -31.55
C PHE A 546 32.66 5.79 -31.11
N LYS A 547 33.75 5.72 -31.90
CA LYS A 547 34.96 6.52 -31.66
C LYS A 547 34.67 8.02 -31.84
N LYS A 548 35.30 8.88 -31.02
CA LYS A 548 35.14 10.34 -31.09
C LYS A 548 35.42 10.89 -32.49
N SER A 549 36.43 10.35 -33.18
CA SER A 549 36.80 10.70 -34.57
C SER A 549 35.72 10.41 -35.62
N THR A 550 34.71 9.60 -35.28
CA THR A 550 33.63 9.24 -36.19
C THR A 550 32.32 9.98 -35.88
N ARG A 551 32.34 10.94 -34.95
CA ARG A 551 31.16 11.76 -34.63
C ARG A 551 30.73 12.56 -35.85
N SER A 552 29.42 12.69 -36.00
CA SER A 552 28.79 13.57 -36.98
C SER A 552 27.84 14.51 -36.22
N LYS A 553 26.55 14.50 -36.53
CA LYS A 553 25.56 15.40 -35.93
C LYS A 553 25.38 15.19 -34.42
N HIS A 554 25.29 16.28 -33.68
CA HIS A 554 24.86 16.30 -32.29
C HIS A 554 23.34 16.47 -32.21
N HIS A 555 22.69 15.64 -31.40
CA HIS A 555 21.25 15.66 -31.17
C HIS A 555 20.95 16.08 -29.74
N ALA A 556 20.09 17.08 -29.58
CA ALA A 556 19.61 17.52 -28.28
C ALA A 556 18.75 16.45 -27.60
N LYS A 557 18.55 16.58 -26.29
CA LYS A 557 17.57 15.78 -25.53
C LYS A 557 16.16 16.00 -26.08
N GLY A 558 15.41 14.93 -26.26
CA GLY A 558 14.05 14.96 -26.77
C GLY A 558 13.94 14.92 -28.30
N ALA A 559 15.05 14.88 -29.04
CA ALA A 559 15.05 14.77 -30.48
C ALA A 559 14.47 13.41 -30.96
N THR A 560 13.65 13.45 -32.00
CA THR A 560 13.06 12.25 -32.64
C THR A 560 13.88 11.87 -33.88
N LEU A 561 14.33 10.61 -33.93
CA LEU A 561 15.23 10.10 -34.96
C LEU A 561 14.61 8.89 -35.67
N LYS A 562 14.65 8.88 -37.01
CA LYS A 562 14.17 7.76 -37.83
C LYS A 562 15.22 6.65 -37.93
N VAL A 563 14.87 5.43 -37.55
CA VAL A 563 15.76 4.27 -37.50
C VAL A 563 15.37 3.22 -38.55
N LYS A 564 16.36 2.67 -39.25
CA LYS A 564 16.19 1.63 -40.27
C LYS A 564 16.42 0.22 -39.72
N LYS A 565 17.41 0.05 -38.84
CA LYS A 565 17.85 -1.27 -38.34
C LYS A 565 18.36 -1.19 -36.90
N VAL A 566 18.22 -2.28 -36.17
CA VAL A 566 18.94 -2.52 -34.91
C VAL A 566 20.05 -3.52 -35.18
N GLY A 567 21.28 -3.17 -34.79
CA GLY A 567 22.46 -4.00 -34.98
C GLY A 567 23.08 -4.42 -33.65
N LYS A 568 23.93 -5.45 -33.70
CA LYS A 568 24.65 -6.03 -32.57
C LYS A 568 26.14 -6.01 -32.84
N ARG A 569 26.94 -5.62 -31.84
CA ARG A 569 28.42 -5.72 -31.86
C ARG A 569 28.88 -7.04 -31.24
N LYS A 570 30.15 -7.39 -31.45
CA LYS A 570 30.78 -8.61 -30.92
C LYS A 570 30.71 -8.71 -29.39
N ASP A 571 30.82 -7.58 -28.70
CA ASP A 571 30.68 -7.48 -27.23
C ASP A 571 29.23 -7.63 -26.74
N GLY A 572 28.25 -7.66 -27.64
CA GLY A 572 26.84 -7.78 -27.34
C GLY A 572 26.08 -6.46 -27.21
N THR A 573 26.77 -5.31 -27.24
CA THR A 573 26.10 -4.00 -27.25
C THR A 573 25.26 -3.82 -28.52
N ARG A 574 24.18 -3.02 -28.43
CA ARG A 574 23.28 -2.76 -29.56
C ARG A 574 23.35 -1.30 -30.00
N TYR A 575 23.10 -1.09 -31.28
CA TYR A 575 23.00 0.23 -31.90
C TYR A 575 21.80 0.30 -32.83
N PHE A 576 21.29 1.51 -33.06
CA PHE A 576 20.37 1.77 -34.16
C PHE A 576 21.13 2.39 -35.32
N GLN A 577 20.84 1.93 -36.54
CA GLN A 577 21.21 2.61 -37.77
C GLN A 577 20.09 3.59 -38.13
N LEU A 578 20.45 4.86 -38.28
CA LEU A 578 19.58 5.94 -38.68
C LEU A 578 19.29 5.90 -40.19
N SER A 579 18.26 6.63 -40.61
CA SER A 579 17.87 6.67 -42.02
C SER A 579 18.94 7.25 -42.95
N ASN A 580 19.80 8.12 -42.42
CA ASN A 580 20.97 8.70 -43.10
C ASN A 580 22.20 7.76 -43.13
N GLY A 581 22.08 6.51 -42.65
CA GLY A 581 23.18 5.54 -42.64
C GLY A 581 24.11 5.63 -41.42
N HIS A 582 24.01 6.69 -40.60
CA HIS A 582 24.78 6.85 -39.37
C HIS A 582 24.22 5.99 -38.22
N TYR A 583 24.93 5.96 -37.10
CA TYR A 583 24.66 5.07 -35.98
C TYR A 583 24.55 5.82 -34.65
N ILE A 584 23.62 5.38 -33.81
CA ILE A 584 23.47 5.82 -32.42
C ILE A 584 23.40 4.61 -31.49
N THR A 585 23.72 4.80 -30.21
CA THR A 585 23.57 3.74 -29.20
C THR A 585 22.11 3.34 -29.05
N ALA A 586 21.82 2.06 -28.85
CA ALA A 586 20.48 1.58 -28.52
C ALA A 586 20.25 1.45 -27.01
N ARG A 587 21.04 2.15 -26.18
CA ARG A 587 21.01 2.02 -24.72
C ARG A 587 19.70 2.57 -24.11
N LYS A 588 19.11 1.76 -23.21
CA LYS A 588 17.98 1.99 -22.29
C LYS A 588 17.86 3.42 -21.77
N SER A 589 18.97 3.86 -21.21
CA SER A 589 19.11 5.13 -20.50
C SER A 589 19.28 6.33 -21.44
N SER A 590 19.68 6.10 -22.69
CA SER A 590 19.93 7.16 -23.68
C SER A 590 18.77 7.32 -24.68
N ILE A 591 17.98 6.28 -24.90
CA ILE A 591 16.97 6.21 -25.96
C ILE A 591 15.63 5.65 -25.45
N ALA A 592 14.53 6.29 -25.83
CA ALA A 592 13.16 5.76 -25.75
C ALA A 592 12.71 5.24 -27.11
N LYS A 593 11.96 4.13 -27.12
CA LYS A 593 11.26 3.61 -28.30
C LYS A 593 9.87 4.21 -28.40
#